data_AF-A0A497PCX0-F1
#
_entry.id   AF-A0A497PCX0-F1
#
_cell.length_a   1.000
_cell.length_b   1.000
_cell.length_c   1.000
_cell.angle_alpha   90.00
_cell.angle_beta   90.00
_cell.angle_gamma   90.00
#
_symmetry.space_group_name_H-M   'P 1'
#
loop_
_entity.id
_entity.type
_entity.pdbx_description
1 polymer ?
#
loop_
_entity_poly.entity_id
_entity_poly.type
_entity_poly.pdbx_seq_one_letter_code
_entity_poly.pdbx_strand_id
1 'polypeptide(L)'
;MSKHRQAARIDANEKEIVKALRKIPNVTVQQGHDDLLCGYKGVTYWFEIKDPDKVFNKDGGFKKGAIKPSQEKLLENWTGHYQIVWELDQILKAMGICGT
;
A
#
# COMPACT_ATOMS: atom_id res chain seq x y z
N MET A 1 4.39 25.07 -3.96
CA MET A 1 3.51 23.93 -4.28
C MET A 1 4.17 23.14 -5.41
N SER A 2 4.54 21.88 -5.19
CA SER A 2 5.26 21.09 -6.21
C SER A 2 4.40 20.89 -7.46
N LYS A 3 5.07 20.94 -8.62
CA LYS A 3 4.58 21.45 -9.90
C LYS A 3 3.87 20.41 -10.79
N HIS A 4 3.65 19.20 -10.30
CA HIS A 4 3.07 18.11 -11.10
C HIS A 4 2.20 17.18 -10.24
N ARG A 5 0.96 17.59 -9.95
CA ARG A 5 -0.13 16.61 -9.79
C ARG A 5 -0.85 16.55 -11.13
N GLN A 6 -0.41 15.67 -12.02
CA GLN A 6 -1.31 15.22 -13.07
C GLN A 6 -2.47 14.54 -12.35
N ALA A 7 -3.68 15.05 -12.51
CA ALA A 7 -4.86 14.30 -12.11
C ALA A 7 -4.82 13.00 -12.91
N ALA A 8 -4.75 11.86 -12.23
CA ALA A 8 -4.89 10.58 -12.89
C ALA A 8 -6.24 10.60 -13.62
N ARG A 9 -6.23 10.51 -14.95
CA ARG A 9 -7.46 10.47 -15.73
C ARG A 9 -8.08 9.10 -15.50
N ILE A 10 -9.09 9.06 -14.65
CA ILE A 10 -9.87 7.85 -14.36
C ILE A 10 -10.83 7.60 -15.53
N ASP A 11 -10.89 6.35 -16.00
CA ASP A 11 -11.82 5.96 -17.05
C ASP A 11 -13.27 5.96 -16.56
N ALA A 12 -14.19 6.33 -17.45
CA ALA A 12 -15.60 6.50 -17.10
C ALA A 12 -16.28 5.22 -16.59
N ASN A 13 -15.77 4.04 -16.97
CA ASN A 13 -16.29 2.74 -16.54
C ASN A 13 -15.80 2.30 -15.15
N GLU A 14 -14.74 2.92 -14.61
CA GLU A 14 -14.09 2.48 -13.37
C GLU A 14 -15.08 2.38 -12.20
N LYS A 15 -15.95 3.38 -12.06
CA LYS A 15 -16.93 3.45 -10.95
C LYS A 15 -17.86 2.24 -10.90
N GLU A 16 -18.42 1.85 -12.05
CA GLU A 16 -19.35 0.71 -12.11
C GLU A 16 -18.62 -0.62 -11.93
N ILE A 17 -17.39 -0.75 -12.45
CA ILE A 17 -16.53 -1.93 -12.23
C ILE A 17 -16.18 -2.09 -10.76
N VAL A 18 -15.72 -1.02 -10.10
CA VAL A 18 -15.39 -1.02 -8.67
C VAL A 18 -16.61 -1.41 -7.83
N LYS A 19 -17.78 -0.87 -8.17
CA LYS A 19 -19.04 -1.23 -7.52
C LYS A 19 -19.38 -2.71 -7.71
N ALA A 20 -19.12 -3.28 -8.88
CA ALA A 20 -19.36 -4.70 -9.15
C ALA A 20 -18.37 -5.58 -8.37
N LEU A 21 -17.08 -5.27 -8.38
CA LEU A 21 -16.05 -6.00 -7.65
C LEU A 21 -16.33 -6.05 -6.14
N ARG A 22 -16.73 -4.91 -5.54
CA ARG A 22 -17.06 -4.82 -4.12
C ARG A 22 -18.30 -5.63 -3.69
N LYS A 23 -19.10 -6.13 -4.63
CA LYS A 23 -20.23 -7.03 -4.32
C LYS A 23 -19.80 -8.49 -4.21
N ILE A 24 -18.60 -8.84 -4.67
CA ILE A 24 -18.11 -10.21 -4.64
C ILE A 24 -17.56 -10.49 -3.23
N PRO A 25 -18.00 -11.56 -2.55
CA PRO A 25 -17.48 -11.90 -1.23
C PRO A 25 -15.95 -12.04 -1.22
N ASN A 26 -15.30 -11.51 -0.19
CA ASN A 26 -13.83 -11.51 0.02
C ASN A 26 -12.99 -10.73 -1.01
N VAL A 27 -13.61 -10.05 -1.97
CA VAL A 27 -12.92 -9.11 -2.87
C VAL A 27 -12.84 -7.74 -2.21
N THR A 28 -11.62 -7.22 -2.09
CA THR A 28 -11.36 -5.87 -1.60
C THR A 28 -10.82 -5.00 -2.71
N VAL A 29 -11.27 -3.73 -2.77
CA VAL A 29 -10.90 -2.79 -3.84
C VAL A 29 -10.54 -1.45 -3.24
N GLN A 30 -9.30 -1.02 -3.49
CA GLN A 30 -8.78 0.29 -3.12
C GLN A 30 -8.33 1.04 -4.39
N GLN A 31 -8.51 2.36 -4.38
CA GLN A 31 -8.19 3.25 -5.51
C GLN A 31 -7.22 4.34 -5.07
N GLY A 32 -6.37 4.82 -6.00
CA GLY A 32 -5.62 6.07 -5.84
C GLY A 32 -4.52 6.06 -4.78
N HIS A 33 -3.93 4.91 -4.48
CA HIS A 33 -2.88 4.76 -3.48
C HIS A 33 -1.80 3.82 -4.01
N ASP A 34 -0.64 4.33 -4.44
CA ASP A 34 0.50 3.46 -4.74
C ASP A 34 1.82 4.17 -4.42
N ASP A 35 2.52 3.69 -3.39
CA ASP A 35 3.95 3.96 -3.25
C ASP A 35 4.74 2.94 -4.08
N LEU A 36 4.45 1.63 -3.94
CA LEU A 36 5.11 0.57 -4.70
C LEU A 36 4.26 -0.71 -4.85
N LEU A 37 4.09 -1.16 -6.11
CA LEU A 37 3.60 -2.50 -6.45
C LEU A 37 4.76 -3.31 -7.06
N CYS A 38 5.03 -4.49 -6.51
CA CYS A 38 6.08 -5.39 -6.99
C CYS A 38 5.48 -6.72 -7.44
N GLY A 39 5.75 -7.14 -8.69
CA GLY A 39 5.44 -8.48 -9.17
C GLY A 39 6.62 -9.42 -8.98
N TYR A 40 6.42 -10.56 -8.31
CA TYR A 40 7.43 -11.61 -8.18
C TYR A 40 6.80 -12.99 -8.11
N LYS A 41 7.31 -13.93 -8.93
CA LYS A 41 6.82 -15.32 -9.02
C LYS A 41 5.30 -15.44 -9.16
N GLY A 42 4.69 -14.56 -9.95
CA GLY A 42 3.24 -14.57 -10.20
C GLY A 42 2.38 -13.99 -9.07
N VAL A 43 3.00 -13.40 -8.04
CA VAL A 43 2.31 -12.71 -6.94
C VAL A 43 2.58 -11.22 -7.02
N THR A 44 1.54 -10.42 -6.82
CA THR A 44 1.64 -8.96 -6.65
C THR A 44 1.74 -8.62 -5.17
N TYR A 45 2.80 -7.90 -4.80
CA TYR A 45 3.05 -7.39 -3.46
C TYR A 45 2.82 -5.89 -3.45
N TRP A 46 1.96 -5.43 -2.55
CA TRP A 46 1.73 -4.02 -2.32
C TRP A 46 2.45 -3.52 -1.08
N PHE A 47 3.26 -2.48 -1.24
CA PHE A 47 4.01 -1.83 -0.16
C PHE A 47 3.64 -0.35 -0.05
N GLU A 48 3.43 0.10 1.19
CA GLU A 48 3.44 1.52 1.56
C GLU A 48 4.80 1.84 2.19
N ILE A 49 5.56 2.74 1.57
CA ILE A 49 6.92 3.05 1.99
C ILE A 49 6.91 4.26 2.91
N LYS A 50 7.51 4.08 4.09
CA LYS A 50 7.73 5.15 5.06
C LYS A 50 9.19 5.50 5.18
N ASP A 51 9.44 6.78 5.35
CA ASP A 51 10.76 7.31 5.72
C ASP A 51 10.93 7.16 7.25
N PRO A 52 11.86 6.32 7.74
CA PRO A 52 12.00 6.01 9.16
C PRO A 52 12.24 7.25 10.03
N ASP A 53 13.01 8.23 9.54
CA ASP A 53 13.30 9.47 10.26
C ASP A 53 12.04 10.32 10.48
N LYS A 54 11.10 10.20 9.55
CA LYS A 54 9.83 10.93 9.59
C LYS A 54 8.77 10.19 10.37
N VAL A 55 8.78 8.86 10.45
CA VAL A 55 7.69 8.08 11.06
C VAL A 55 7.95 7.58 12.48
N PHE A 56 9.21 7.46 12.93
CA PHE A 56 9.51 6.94 14.26
C PHE A 56 9.82 8.03 15.29
N ASN A 57 9.32 7.84 16.50
CA ASN A 57 9.74 8.55 17.70
C ASN A 57 11.14 8.10 18.12
N LYS A 58 11.77 8.85 19.04
CA LYS A 58 13.10 8.51 19.59
C LYS A 58 13.14 7.18 20.35
N ASP A 59 11.99 6.70 20.82
CA ASP A 59 11.82 5.44 21.54
C ASP A 59 11.56 4.24 20.60
N GLY A 60 11.55 4.45 19.28
CA GLY A 60 11.28 3.41 18.27
C GLY A 60 9.79 3.16 17.98
N GLY A 61 8.87 3.84 18.68
CA GLY A 61 7.44 3.78 18.36
C GLY A 61 7.06 4.65 17.16
N PHE A 62 5.92 4.39 16.52
CA PHE A 62 5.41 5.28 15.47
C PHE A 62 4.96 6.64 16.04
N LYS A 63 5.32 7.73 15.37
CA LYS A 63 4.78 9.08 15.65
C LYS A 63 3.26 9.06 15.45
N LYS A 64 2.55 9.87 16.23
CA LYS A 64 1.10 10.05 16.07
C LYS A 64 0.78 10.52 14.64
N GLY A 65 -0.05 9.77 13.93
CA GLY A 65 -0.45 10.07 12.55
C GLY A 65 0.61 9.70 11.48
N ALA A 66 1.69 9.02 11.86
CA ALA A 66 2.66 8.48 10.90
C ALA A 66 2.01 7.44 9.96
N ILE A 67 1.09 6.65 10.51
CA ILE A 67 0.21 5.78 9.76
C ILE A 67 -1.15 6.47 9.65
N LYS A 68 -1.66 6.59 8.42
CA LYS A 68 -2.95 7.24 8.17
C LYS A 68 -4.09 6.27 8.51
N PRO A 69 -5.27 6.76 8.93
CA PRO A 69 -6.43 5.89 9.17
C PRO A 69 -6.83 5.04 7.97
N SER A 70 -6.58 5.49 6.73
CA SER A 70 -6.82 4.68 5.53
C SER A 70 -5.84 3.52 5.39
N GLN A 71 -4.61 3.67 5.87
CA GLN A 71 -3.56 2.64 5.85
C GLN A 71 -3.81 1.61 6.95
N GLU A 72 -4.28 2.05 8.13
CA GLU A 72 -4.74 1.15 9.20
C GLU A 72 -5.91 0.28 8.71
N LYS A 73 -6.88 0.88 8.01
CA LYS A 73 -7.99 0.14 7.40
C LYS A 73 -7.51 -0.88 6.36
N LEU A 74 -6.45 -0.58 5.60
CA LEU A 74 -5.87 -1.54 4.66
C LEU A 74 -5.21 -2.71 5.40
N LEU A 75 -4.43 -2.43 6.46
CA LEU A 75 -3.83 -3.49 7.28
C LEU A 75 -4.89 -4.43 7.89
N GLU A 76 -6.04 -3.89 8.30
CA GLU A 76 -7.10 -4.66 8.94
C GLU A 76 -7.97 -5.42 7.93
N ASN A 77 -8.32 -4.82 6.80
CA ASN A 77 -9.39 -5.31 5.94
C ASN A 77 -8.92 -5.84 4.59
N TRP A 78 -7.70 -5.53 4.16
CA TRP A 78 -7.22 -5.96 2.84
C TRP A 78 -7.02 -7.48 2.81
N THR A 79 -7.59 -8.12 1.79
CA THR A 79 -7.57 -9.59 1.68
C THR A 79 -6.39 -10.12 0.86
N GLY A 80 -5.60 -9.24 0.23
CA GLY A 80 -4.36 -9.58 -0.47
C GLY A 80 -3.10 -9.23 0.33
N HIS A 81 -1.95 -9.20 -0.34
CA HIS A 81 -0.73 -8.68 0.28
C HIS A 81 -0.77 -7.16 0.38
N TYR A 82 -0.55 -6.62 1.58
CA TYR A 82 -0.28 -5.20 1.84
C TYR A 82 0.62 -5.09 3.08
N GLN A 83 1.71 -4.33 2.98
CA GLN A 83 2.63 -4.15 4.10
C GLN A 83 3.20 -2.73 4.14
N ILE A 84 3.31 -2.17 5.35
CA ILE A 84 4.04 -0.92 5.58
C ILE A 84 5.51 -1.26 5.85
N VAL A 85 6.41 -0.64 5.09
CA VAL A 85 7.86 -0.92 5.13
C VAL A 85 8.67 0.38 5.17
N TRP A 86 9.91 0.30 5.62
CA TRP A 86 10.85 1.43 5.69
C TRP A 86 12.28 1.05 5.30
N GLU A 87 12.54 -0.21 4.97
CA GLU A 87 13.84 -0.70 4.50
C GLU A 87 13.67 -1.84 3.48
N LEU A 88 14.69 -2.04 2.64
CA LEU A 88 14.68 -3.04 1.57
C LEU A 88 14.50 -4.47 2.11
N ASP A 89 15.15 -4.81 3.22
CA ASP A 89 15.13 -6.15 3.78
C ASP A 89 13.71 -6.62 4.16
N GLN A 90 12.84 -5.70 4.57
CA GLN A 90 11.44 -6.00 4.84
C GLN A 90 10.69 -6.41 3.58
N ILE A 91 10.96 -5.74 2.45
CA ILE A 91 10.39 -6.06 1.14
C ILE A 91 10.88 -7.43 0.69
N LEU A 92 12.20 -7.66 0.72
CA LEU A 92 12.80 -8.93 0.31
C LEU A 92 12.27 -10.09 1.14
N LYS A 93 12.17 -9.91 2.46
CA LYS A 93 11.57 -10.90 3.37
C LYS A 93 10.11 -11.17 3.04
N ALA A 94 9.30 -10.14 2.80
CA ALA A 94 7.90 -10.30 2.40
C ALA A 94 7.74 -11.09 1.09
N MET A 95 8.67 -10.88 0.15
CA MET A 95 8.73 -11.60 -1.12
C MET A 95 9.36 -13.00 -1.02
N GLY A 96 9.82 -13.42 0.17
CA GLY A 96 10.50 -14.70 0.37
C GLY A 96 11.85 -14.80 -0.34
N ILE A 97 12.53 -13.66 -0.52
CA ILE A 97 13.88 -13.57 -1.08
C ILE A 97 14.85 -13.54 0.10
N CYS A 98 15.43 -14.70 0.43
CA CYS A 98 16.51 -14.80 1.42
C CYS A 98 17.85 -14.95 0.69
N GLY A 99 18.82 -14.10 1.05
CA GLY A 99 20.23 -14.25 0.68
C GLY A 99 20.69 -13.42 -0.52
N THR A 100 21.38 -12.32 -0.22
CA THR A 100 22.60 -11.92 -0.94
C THR A 100 23.69 -11.70 0.10
#